data_AF-A0A7C7JT17-F1
#
_entry.id   AF-A0A7C7JT17-F1
#
_cell.length_a   1.000
_cell.length_b   1.000
_cell.length_c   1.000
_cell.angle_alpha   90.00
_cell.angle_beta   90.00
_cell.angle_gamma   90.00
#
_symmetry.space_group_name_H-M   'P 1'
#
loop_
_entity.id
_entity.type
_entity.pdbx_description
1 polymer ?
#
loop_
_entity_poly.entity_id
_entity_poly.type
_entity_poly.pdbx_seq_one_letter_code
_entity_poly.pdbx_strand_id
1 'polypeptide(L)'
;MTEVAATTLWARAFVDELARCGVQDVVVAPGSRSTPLVMAFSRDGRFRMRVHLDERSGAFFALGTAKASGSPAVIVTTSGTATANVFPAVIEASLSEAPLLVLTADRPHRLRGADANQTIDQVGLYGAYVRDFIDVAPPVADGPALQHLRTVAVRSVATSLTAPLGPVHVNFPFDKPLEPMDPDPDFVAAHPLAADGRSDGSPFVKISSGRIELPEHELDRLATTLAAARGVIVAGPVPEPNKVGVAALSLSAATGYPILADPLSGARFGPSGDADVIAAYDLFLRDETICGVLKPDLVVRVGATPTSTALQGWLQRHNGVRHIVLDAGGRWKDYGATATDYVRADPEITLSALAERADKTVDQSWTSLWRAAVKAARQVIDVDEGELHEGVVLATVAKALPEGASLFVSSSMPVRDLDAFGLPREERIMVFGNRGASGIDGIVSSAFGVAAARRAPTVCVLGDIALFHDQNGLLWSREPDCPVVFVLIDNDGGGIFHMLPIANHEPAFSKFFATPHGLDFQHTAAMHNLGWSELEIGALGSELNAALESGRTSILRVTSDREINKRRHEEVADAVAQNVLDTLR
;
A
#
# COMPACT_ATOMS: atom_id res chain seq x y z
N MET A 1 12.62 -18.11 -40.66
CA MET A 1 11.53 -17.89 -39.70
C MET A 1 10.49 -16.89 -40.24
N THR A 2 9.19 -17.14 -40.03
CA THR A 2 8.10 -16.19 -40.34
C THR A 2 8.01 -15.09 -39.28
N GLU A 3 7.40 -13.94 -39.60
CA GLU A 3 7.19 -12.83 -38.65
C GLU A 3 6.38 -13.25 -37.40
N VAL A 4 5.47 -14.21 -37.56
CA VAL A 4 4.63 -14.76 -36.46
C VAL A 4 5.45 -15.64 -35.51
N ALA A 5 6.29 -16.52 -36.06
CA ALA A 5 7.20 -17.34 -35.27
C ALA A 5 8.23 -16.45 -34.54
N ALA A 6 8.67 -15.35 -35.16
CA ALA A 6 9.52 -14.34 -34.53
C ALA A 6 8.81 -13.65 -33.35
N THR A 7 7.55 -13.23 -33.54
CA THR A 7 6.72 -12.61 -32.48
C THR A 7 6.51 -13.56 -31.29
N THR A 8 6.28 -14.84 -31.56
CA THR A 8 6.12 -15.86 -30.53
C THR A 8 7.41 -16.06 -29.74
N LEU A 9 8.54 -16.19 -30.42
CA LEU A 9 9.85 -16.33 -29.77
C LEU A 9 10.22 -15.08 -28.96
N TRP A 10 9.93 -13.89 -29.49
CA TRP A 10 10.16 -12.60 -28.85
C TRP A 10 9.41 -12.49 -27.52
N ALA A 11 8.09 -12.69 -27.52
CA ALA A 11 7.29 -12.63 -26.30
C ALA A 11 7.72 -13.70 -25.28
N ARG A 12 8.02 -14.93 -25.74
CA ARG A 12 8.52 -16.01 -24.87
C ARG A 12 9.85 -15.67 -24.22
N ALA A 13 10.80 -15.10 -24.96
CA ALA A 13 12.12 -14.75 -24.42
C ALA A 13 12.01 -13.69 -23.31
N PHE A 14 11.17 -12.66 -23.50
CA PHE A 14 10.91 -11.66 -22.47
C PHE A 14 10.24 -12.26 -21.23
N VAL A 15 9.18 -13.06 -21.43
CA VAL A 15 8.41 -13.66 -20.33
C VAL A 15 9.23 -14.70 -19.55
N ASP A 16 9.96 -15.59 -20.24
CA ASP A 16 10.87 -16.53 -19.59
C ASP A 16 11.90 -15.80 -18.71
N GLU A 17 12.39 -14.65 -19.17
CA GLU A 17 13.34 -13.85 -18.43
C GLU A 17 12.73 -13.20 -17.17
N LEU A 18 11.47 -12.76 -17.22
CA LEU A 18 10.76 -12.32 -16.03
C LEU A 18 10.66 -13.43 -14.98
N ALA A 19 10.35 -14.66 -15.40
CA ALA A 19 10.28 -15.81 -14.49
C ALA A 19 11.66 -16.12 -13.87
N ARG A 20 12.73 -16.06 -14.67
CA ARG A 20 14.11 -16.22 -14.18
C ARG A 20 14.48 -15.15 -13.16
N CYS A 21 13.95 -13.94 -13.30
CA CYS A 21 14.11 -12.85 -12.35
C CYS A 21 13.18 -12.96 -11.12
N GLY A 22 12.39 -14.03 -11.00
CA GLY A 22 11.56 -14.30 -9.82
C GLY A 22 10.16 -13.70 -9.85
N VAL A 23 9.71 -13.13 -10.98
CA VAL A 23 8.33 -12.67 -11.14
C VAL A 23 7.40 -13.87 -11.19
N GLN A 24 6.29 -13.81 -10.45
CA GLN A 24 5.32 -14.92 -10.35
C GLN A 24 3.88 -14.49 -10.60
N ASP A 25 3.44 -13.35 -10.09
CA ASP A 25 2.04 -12.94 -10.18
C ASP A 25 1.78 -12.05 -11.41
N VAL A 26 0.84 -12.49 -12.25
CA VAL A 26 0.50 -11.83 -13.52
C VAL A 26 -1.00 -11.66 -13.61
N VAL A 27 -1.45 -10.41 -13.64
CA VAL A 27 -2.83 -10.04 -13.93
C VAL A 27 -2.95 -9.73 -15.42
N VAL A 28 -3.98 -10.27 -16.06
CA VAL A 28 -4.26 -10.05 -17.48
C VAL A 28 -5.65 -9.48 -17.65
N ALA A 29 -5.74 -8.38 -18.40
CA ALA A 29 -7.00 -7.94 -18.98
C ALA A 29 -7.13 -8.45 -20.43
N PRO A 30 -8.29 -8.99 -20.81
CA PRO A 30 -8.47 -9.66 -22.09
C PRO A 30 -8.37 -8.68 -23.27
N GLY A 31 -7.69 -9.10 -24.34
CA GLY A 31 -7.68 -8.35 -25.59
C GLY A 31 -6.83 -8.99 -26.68
N SER A 32 -7.09 -8.61 -27.93
CA SER A 32 -6.43 -9.24 -29.10
C SER A 32 -4.97 -8.80 -29.26
N ARG A 33 -4.62 -7.52 -29.07
CA ARG A 33 -3.24 -7.07 -29.33
C ARG A 33 -2.24 -7.67 -28.34
N SER A 34 -2.67 -8.00 -27.13
CA SER A 34 -1.87 -8.64 -26.09
C SER A 34 -1.70 -10.15 -26.25
N THR A 35 -2.29 -10.78 -27.28
CA THR A 35 -2.19 -12.23 -27.53
C THR A 35 -0.75 -12.79 -27.41
N PRO A 36 0.30 -12.18 -28.00
CA PRO A 36 1.65 -12.72 -27.87
C PRO A 36 2.14 -12.81 -26.42
N LEU A 37 1.92 -11.78 -25.59
CA LEU A 37 2.30 -11.78 -24.18
C LEU A 37 1.46 -12.78 -23.38
N VAL A 38 0.14 -12.76 -23.56
CA VAL A 38 -0.77 -13.66 -22.83
C VAL A 38 -0.45 -15.13 -23.13
N MET A 39 -0.18 -15.46 -24.40
CA MET A 39 0.19 -16.82 -24.80
C MET A 39 1.59 -17.23 -24.35
N ALA A 40 2.50 -16.27 -24.15
CA ALA A 40 3.82 -16.55 -23.56
C ALA A 40 3.70 -16.85 -22.06
N PHE A 41 2.95 -16.05 -21.30
CA PHE A 41 2.70 -16.29 -19.88
C PHE A 41 1.93 -17.61 -19.65
N SER A 42 0.89 -17.90 -20.44
CA SER A 42 0.03 -19.07 -20.22
C SER A 42 0.69 -20.42 -20.46
N ARG A 43 1.81 -20.44 -21.21
CA ARG A 43 2.60 -21.65 -21.44
C ARG A 43 3.65 -21.91 -20.37
N ASP A 44 3.88 -20.96 -19.48
CA ASP A 44 4.94 -21.05 -18.46
C ASP A 44 4.34 -21.26 -17.07
N GLY A 45 4.49 -22.49 -16.56
CA GLY A 45 3.94 -22.90 -15.26
C GLY A 45 4.55 -22.21 -14.03
N ARG A 46 5.54 -21.34 -14.20
CA ARG A 46 6.12 -20.54 -13.10
C ARG A 46 5.24 -19.37 -12.68
N PHE A 47 4.29 -18.96 -13.53
CA PHE A 47 3.41 -17.83 -13.25
C PHE A 47 2.06 -18.25 -12.67
N ARG A 48 1.56 -17.44 -11.73
CA ARG A 48 0.16 -17.42 -11.29
C ARG A 48 -0.56 -16.37 -12.10
N MET A 49 -1.20 -16.81 -13.18
CA MET A 49 -2.01 -15.93 -14.03
C MET A 49 -3.42 -15.77 -13.46
N ARG A 50 -3.88 -14.53 -13.38
CA ARG A 50 -5.25 -14.19 -12.99
C ARG A 50 -5.84 -13.24 -14.03
N VAL A 51 -7.09 -13.49 -14.42
CA VAL A 51 -7.75 -12.71 -15.48
C VAL A 51 -8.83 -11.83 -14.86
N HIS A 52 -8.83 -10.55 -15.20
CA HIS A 52 -9.87 -9.61 -14.79
C HIS A 52 -10.44 -8.88 -16.00
N LEU A 53 -11.74 -8.62 -15.98
CA LEU A 53 -12.43 -7.95 -17.09
C LEU A 53 -12.19 -6.44 -17.10
N ASP A 54 -12.10 -5.84 -15.91
CA ASP A 54 -11.87 -4.41 -15.71
C ASP A 54 -10.37 -4.16 -15.47
N GLU A 55 -9.69 -3.44 -16.37
CA GLU A 55 -8.26 -3.13 -16.28
C GLU A 55 -7.89 -2.35 -15.03
N ARG A 56 -8.75 -1.44 -14.56
CA ARG A 56 -8.49 -0.62 -13.39
C ARG A 56 -8.48 -1.51 -12.15
N SER A 57 -9.52 -2.31 -11.95
CA SER A 57 -9.59 -3.27 -10.84
C SER A 57 -8.45 -4.31 -10.94
N GLY A 58 -8.13 -4.80 -12.14
CA GLY A 58 -6.99 -5.71 -12.35
C GLY A 58 -5.64 -5.08 -11.95
N ALA A 59 -5.42 -3.82 -12.28
CA ALA A 59 -4.20 -3.11 -11.90
C ALA A 59 -4.09 -2.90 -10.39
N PHE A 60 -5.19 -2.61 -9.70
CA PHE A 60 -5.20 -2.50 -8.24
C PHE A 60 -5.02 -3.85 -7.54
N PHE A 61 -5.49 -4.95 -8.12
CA PHE A 61 -5.15 -6.30 -7.64
C PHE A 61 -3.64 -6.57 -7.75
N ALA A 62 -3.04 -6.24 -8.88
CA ALA A 62 -1.59 -6.35 -9.06
C ALA A 62 -0.83 -5.49 -8.04
N LEU A 63 -1.29 -4.25 -7.80
CA LEU A 63 -0.73 -3.37 -6.78
C LEU A 63 -0.83 -3.98 -5.36
N GLY A 64 -1.98 -4.51 -4.97
CA GLY A 64 -2.16 -5.18 -3.67
C GLY A 64 -1.20 -6.36 -3.52
N THR A 65 -1.05 -7.15 -4.59
CA THR A 65 -0.12 -8.29 -4.65
C THR A 65 1.34 -7.83 -4.48
N ALA A 66 1.73 -6.76 -5.17
CA ALA A 66 3.07 -6.17 -5.09
C ALA A 66 3.37 -5.63 -3.68
N LYS A 67 2.45 -4.86 -3.09
CA LYS A 67 2.58 -4.32 -1.71
C LYS A 67 2.79 -5.43 -0.68
N ALA A 68 2.04 -6.52 -0.80
CA ALA A 68 2.06 -7.58 0.21
C ALA A 68 3.19 -8.59 0.04
N SER A 69 3.64 -8.84 -1.19
CA SER A 69 4.75 -9.77 -1.46
C SER A 69 6.13 -9.10 -1.42
N GLY A 70 6.21 -7.77 -1.57
CA GLY A 70 7.46 -7.05 -1.78
C GLY A 70 8.16 -7.40 -3.10
N SER A 71 7.48 -8.15 -3.98
CA SER A 71 7.99 -8.61 -5.28
C SER A 71 7.20 -7.97 -6.42
N PRO A 72 7.79 -7.83 -7.63
CA PRO A 72 7.08 -7.20 -8.73
C PRO A 72 5.88 -8.02 -9.18
N ALA A 73 4.70 -7.40 -9.19
CA ALA A 73 3.51 -7.95 -9.82
C ALA A 73 3.33 -7.37 -11.23
N VAL A 74 2.78 -8.15 -12.16
CA VAL A 74 2.60 -7.74 -13.56
C VAL A 74 1.13 -7.44 -13.84
N ILE A 75 0.85 -6.37 -14.58
CA ILE A 75 -0.43 -6.13 -15.26
C ILE A 75 -0.22 -6.07 -16.76
N VAL A 76 -0.89 -6.96 -17.49
CA VAL A 76 -0.88 -7.02 -18.96
C VAL A 76 -2.19 -6.45 -19.50
N THR A 77 -2.09 -5.48 -20.42
CA THR A 77 -3.25 -4.93 -21.12
C THR A 77 -3.07 -5.00 -22.63
N THR A 78 -4.19 -5.06 -23.35
CA THR A 78 -4.21 -4.71 -24.77
C THR A 78 -4.01 -3.20 -24.94
N SER A 79 -3.75 -2.77 -26.17
CA SER A 79 -3.67 -1.35 -26.52
C SER A 79 -4.99 -0.59 -26.40
N GLY A 80 -4.91 0.74 -26.32
CA GLY A 80 -6.06 1.65 -26.29
C GLY A 80 -6.39 2.10 -24.87
N THR A 81 -7.65 2.43 -24.58
CA THR A 81 -8.07 2.90 -23.25
C THR A 81 -7.85 1.88 -22.13
N ALA A 82 -7.72 0.60 -22.46
CA ALA A 82 -7.30 -0.46 -21.53
C ALA A 82 -6.03 -0.08 -20.76
N THR A 83 -4.99 0.41 -21.45
CA THR A 83 -3.77 0.86 -20.77
C THR A 83 -3.98 2.14 -19.96
N ALA A 84 -4.88 3.05 -20.38
CA ALA A 84 -5.19 4.26 -19.62
C ALA A 84 -5.92 3.95 -18.29
N ASN A 85 -6.76 2.91 -18.24
CA ASN A 85 -7.45 2.47 -17.02
C ASN A 85 -6.49 1.98 -15.91
N VAL A 86 -5.25 1.62 -16.26
CA VAL A 86 -4.21 1.19 -15.31
C VAL A 86 -3.59 2.38 -14.57
N PHE A 87 -3.78 3.61 -15.07
CA PHE A 87 -3.07 4.79 -14.58
C PHE A 87 -3.28 5.10 -13.09
N PRO A 88 -4.49 4.99 -12.50
CA PRO A 88 -4.66 5.24 -11.07
C PRO A 88 -3.81 4.33 -10.19
N ALA A 89 -3.72 3.03 -10.52
CA ALA A 89 -2.87 2.09 -9.81
C ALA A 89 -1.37 2.38 -10.02
N VAL A 90 -0.97 2.92 -11.18
CA VAL A 90 0.42 3.37 -11.43
C VAL A 90 0.77 4.57 -10.56
N ILE A 91 -0.14 5.54 -10.43
CA ILE A 91 0.05 6.70 -9.55
C ILE A 91 0.20 6.22 -8.10
N GLU A 92 -0.69 5.36 -7.63
CA GLU A 92 -0.62 4.80 -6.27
C GLU A 92 0.64 3.95 -6.08
N ALA A 93 1.04 3.10 -7.02
CA ALA A 93 2.28 2.32 -6.95
C ALA A 93 3.52 3.22 -6.85
N SER A 94 3.54 4.31 -7.62
CA SER A 94 4.62 5.29 -7.59
C SER A 94 4.71 6.00 -6.24
N LEU A 95 3.55 6.38 -5.68
CA LEU A 95 3.46 7.16 -4.45
C LEU A 95 3.47 6.31 -3.17
N SER A 96 3.25 5.01 -3.27
CA SER A 96 3.38 4.08 -2.15
C SER A 96 4.62 3.20 -2.25
N GLU A 97 5.46 3.43 -3.27
CA GLU A 97 6.71 2.69 -3.50
C GLU A 97 6.46 1.18 -3.61
N ALA A 98 5.49 0.78 -4.45
CA ALA A 98 5.19 -0.62 -4.74
C ALA A 98 5.76 -1.06 -6.10
N PRO A 99 6.46 -2.20 -6.20
CA PRO A 99 7.06 -2.68 -7.44
C PRO A 99 5.99 -3.25 -8.39
N LEU A 100 5.66 -2.52 -9.45
CA LEU A 100 4.64 -2.93 -10.43
C LEU A 100 5.24 -2.95 -11.85
N LEU A 101 4.96 -3.98 -12.64
CA LEU A 101 5.33 -4.02 -14.06
C LEU A 101 4.08 -3.87 -14.91
N VAL A 102 4.02 -2.80 -15.70
CA VAL A 102 2.92 -2.52 -16.60
C VAL A 102 3.34 -2.90 -18.02
N LEU A 103 2.79 -3.99 -18.54
CA LEU A 103 3.09 -4.49 -19.87
C LEU A 103 1.93 -4.18 -20.81
N THR A 104 2.14 -3.28 -21.75
CA THR A 104 1.08 -2.81 -22.65
C THR A 104 1.37 -3.29 -24.05
N ALA A 105 0.45 -4.06 -24.62
CA ALA A 105 0.53 -4.34 -26.04
C ALA A 105 0.16 -3.07 -26.83
N ASP A 106 0.78 -2.89 -27.99
CA ASP A 106 0.63 -1.70 -28.83
C ASP A 106 0.57 -2.04 -30.31
N ARG A 107 0.11 -1.08 -31.10
CA ARG A 107 0.20 -1.13 -32.56
C ARG A 107 1.62 -0.87 -33.03
N PRO A 108 2.01 -1.43 -34.18
CA PRO A 108 3.28 -1.12 -34.83
C PRO A 108 3.36 0.36 -35.20
N HIS A 109 4.58 0.90 -35.26
CA HIS A 109 4.89 2.30 -35.55
C HIS A 109 4.07 2.91 -36.69
N ARG A 110 3.92 2.19 -37.81
CA ARG A 110 3.17 2.69 -39.00
C ARG A 110 1.68 2.94 -38.78
N LEU A 111 1.10 2.41 -37.71
CA LEU A 111 -0.32 2.56 -37.36
C LEU A 111 -0.54 3.60 -36.25
N ARG A 112 0.51 4.03 -35.56
CA ARG A 112 0.45 5.09 -34.54
C ARG A 112 0.20 6.43 -35.24
N GLY A 113 -0.77 7.21 -34.75
CA GLY A 113 -1.15 8.50 -35.35
C GLY A 113 -1.81 8.40 -36.74
N ALA A 114 -2.12 7.20 -37.21
CA ALA A 114 -2.67 6.94 -38.55
C ALA A 114 -4.17 6.60 -38.55
N ASP A 115 -4.91 7.02 -37.51
CA ASP A 115 -6.34 6.73 -37.32
C ASP A 115 -6.67 5.22 -37.31
N ALA A 116 -5.72 4.38 -36.90
CA ALA A 116 -5.91 2.95 -36.80
C ALA A 116 -6.78 2.62 -35.56
N ASN A 117 -7.83 1.81 -35.74
CA ASN A 117 -8.78 1.46 -34.68
C ASN A 117 -8.08 1.04 -33.37
N GLN A 118 -8.57 1.57 -32.24
CA GLN A 118 -8.10 1.33 -30.86
C GLN A 118 -6.62 1.69 -30.63
N THR A 119 -6.02 2.55 -31.46
CA THR A 119 -4.64 3.03 -31.28
C THR A 119 -4.64 4.40 -30.60
N ILE A 120 -3.89 4.53 -29.51
CA ILE A 120 -3.65 5.81 -28.82
C ILE A 120 -2.14 6.05 -28.75
N ASP A 121 -1.72 7.24 -28.30
CA ASP A 121 -0.33 7.45 -27.94
C ASP A 121 -0.03 6.78 -26.59
N GLN A 122 0.67 5.64 -26.62
CA GLN A 122 1.09 4.90 -25.44
C GLN A 122 2.53 5.27 -25.01
N VAL A 123 3.25 6.06 -25.82
CA VAL A 123 4.65 6.39 -25.55
C VAL A 123 4.71 7.37 -24.39
N GLY A 124 5.31 6.95 -23.27
CA GLY A 124 5.40 7.78 -22.07
C GLY A 124 4.04 8.08 -21.41
N LEU A 125 3.01 7.26 -21.66
CA LEU A 125 1.62 7.47 -21.20
C LEU A 125 1.51 7.83 -19.71
N TYR A 126 2.35 7.23 -18.85
CA TYR A 126 2.32 7.42 -17.40
C TYR A 126 3.29 8.49 -16.88
N GLY A 127 4.03 9.16 -17.75
CA GLY A 127 4.92 10.27 -17.41
C GLY A 127 5.90 9.96 -16.28
N ALA A 128 6.04 10.90 -15.34
CA ALA A 128 6.99 10.81 -14.23
C ALA A 128 6.59 9.81 -13.13
N TYR A 129 5.43 9.15 -13.24
CA TYR A 129 5.01 8.17 -12.23
C TYR A 129 5.75 6.84 -12.35
N VAL A 130 6.28 6.50 -13.54
CA VAL A 130 7.09 5.29 -13.71
C VAL A 130 8.58 5.55 -13.43
N ARG A 131 9.25 4.53 -12.91
CA ARG A 131 10.71 4.52 -12.70
C ARG A 131 11.48 4.37 -14.00
N ASP A 132 10.87 3.71 -14.98
CA ASP A 132 11.41 3.58 -16.33
C ASP A 132 10.26 3.36 -17.34
N PHE A 133 10.50 3.80 -18.57
CA PHE A 133 9.62 3.56 -19.71
C PHE A 133 10.44 2.98 -20.86
N ILE A 134 9.96 1.88 -21.44
CA ILE A 134 10.65 1.18 -22.52
C ILE A 134 9.66 0.90 -23.66
N ASP A 135 9.84 1.56 -24.80
CA ASP A 135 9.16 1.20 -26.06
C ASP A 135 10.00 0.12 -26.76
N VAL A 136 9.54 -1.13 -26.67
CA VAL A 136 10.27 -2.29 -27.17
C VAL A 136 10.30 -2.25 -28.69
N ALA A 137 11.43 -2.68 -29.28
CA ALA A 137 11.52 -2.82 -30.73
C ALA A 137 10.46 -3.81 -31.26
N PRO A 138 9.99 -3.66 -32.51
CA PRO A 138 9.17 -4.67 -33.15
C PRO A 138 9.86 -6.05 -33.12
N PRO A 139 9.11 -7.16 -33.02
CA PRO A 139 9.71 -8.49 -32.95
C PRO A 139 10.62 -8.80 -34.13
N VAL A 140 11.85 -9.25 -33.84
CA VAL A 140 12.81 -9.70 -34.84
C VAL A 140 13.43 -11.03 -34.39
N ALA A 141 13.51 -12.00 -35.30
CA ALA A 141 14.19 -13.27 -35.07
C ALA A 141 15.70 -13.13 -35.31
N ASP A 142 16.37 -12.43 -34.40
CA ASP A 142 17.82 -12.19 -34.41
C ASP A 142 18.40 -12.47 -33.01
N GLY A 143 19.55 -13.15 -32.96
CA GLY A 143 20.17 -13.57 -31.71
C GLY A 143 20.48 -12.39 -30.78
N PRO A 144 21.30 -11.41 -31.22
CA PRO A 144 21.54 -10.18 -30.46
C PRO A 144 20.28 -9.43 -30.04
N ALA A 145 19.27 -9.30 -30.90
CA ALA A 145 18.01 -8.62 -30.57
C ALA A 145 17.24 -9.33 -29.43
N LEU A 146 17.15 -10.66 -29.45
CA LEU A 146 16.52 -11.45 -28.39
C LEU A 146 17.32 -11.39 -27.07
N GLN A 147 18.66 -11.43 -27.15
CA GLN A 147 19.50 -11.23 -25.97
C GLN A 147 19.28 -9.85 -25.35
N HIS A 148 19.18 -8.80 -26.18
CA HIS A 148 18.84 -7.46 -25.70
C HIS A 148 17.45 -7.44 -25.04
N LEU A 149 16.43 -8.06 -25.63
CA LEU A 149 15.10 -8.15 -25.02
C LEU A 149 15.12 -8.82 -23.64
N ARG A 150 15.93 -9.87 -23.46
CA ARG A 150 16.14 -10.48 -22.13
C ARG A 150 16.77 -9.48 -21.15
N THR A 151 17.77 -8.71 -21.58
CA THR A 151 18.32 -7.64 -20.72
C THR A 151 17.28 -6.57 -20.37
N VAL A 152 16.32 -6.28 -21.26
CA VAL A 152 15.20 -5.36 -20.97
C VAL A 152 14.32 -5.93 -19.86
N ALA A 153 13.96 -7.22 -19.90
CA ALA A 153 13.18 -7.86 -18.83
C ALA A 153 13.90 -7.79 -17.48
N VAL A 154 15.20 -8.14 -17.45
CA VAL A 154 16.04 -8.05 -16.25
C VAL A 154 16.07 -6.62 -15.70
N ARG A 155 16.32 -5.63 -16.57
CA ARG A 155 16.35 -4.21 -16.20
C ARG A 155 15.00 -3.76 -15.63
N SER A 156 13.88 -4.12 -16.25
CA SER A 156 12.55 -3.73 -15.77
C SER A 156 12.27 -4.24 -14.36
N VAL A 157 12.64 -5.49 -14.07
CA VAL A 157 12.51 -6.08 -12.72
C VAL A 157 13.43 -5.37 -11.73
N ALA A 158 14.70 -5.17 -12.06
CA ALA A 158 15.64 -4.53 -11.16
C ALA A 158 15.29 -3.06 -10.88
N THR A 159 14.81 -2.32 -11.89
CA THR A 159 14.41 -0.92 -11.73
C THR A 159 13.17 -0.77 -10.87
N SER A 160 12.19 -1.68 -10.95
CA SER A 160 11.01 -1.63 -10.06
C SER A 160 11.36 -1.93 -8.60
N LEU A 161 12.46 -2.66 -8.37
CA LEU A 161 12.98 -3.06 -7.04
C LEU A 161 14.07 -2.14 -6.47
N THR A 162 14.54 -1.14 -7.22
CA THR A 162 15.58 -0.21 -6.74
C THR A 162 14.93 1.00 -6.08
N ALA A 163 15.43 1.43 -4.91
CA ALA A 163 14.88 2.58 -4.19
C ALA A 163 14.97 3.89 -5.02
N PRO A 164 13.88 4.67 -5.13
CA PRO A 164 12.52 4.36 -4.67
C PRO A 164 11.87 3.25 -5.49
N LEU A 165 11.33 2.21 -4.84
CA LEU A 165 10.53 1.18 -5.49
C LEU A 165 9.39 1.82 -6.31
N GLY A 166 8.94 1.18 -7.38
CA GLY A 166 7.83 1.74 -8.13
C GLY A 166 7.52 1.06 -9.46
N PRO A 167 6.58 1.62 -10.23
CA PRO A 167 6.11 1.01 -11.46
C PRO A 167 7.12 1.18 -12.61
N VAL A 168 7.24 0.18 -13.48
CA VAL A 168 7.97 0.27 -14.76
C VAL A 168 7.00 -0.06 -15.90
N HIS A 169 7.02 0.75 -16.96
CA HIS A 169 6.15 0.56 -18.13
C HIS A 169 6.95 0.03 -19.31
N VAL A 170 6.56 -1.14 -19.81
CA VAL A 170 7.13 -1.76 -21.02
C VAL A 170 6.04 -1.87 -22.08
N ASN A 171 6.22 -1.15 -23.19
CA ASN A 171 5.29 -1.08 -24.30
C ASN A 171 5.74 -1.98 -25.45
N PHE A 172 4.85 -2.81 -25.98
CA PHE A 172 5.16 -3.84 -26.98
C PHE A 172 4.40 -3.62 -28.29
N PRO A 173 5.02 -3.04 -29.33
CA PRO A 173 4.42 -2.98 -30.65
C PRO A 173 4.40 -4.37 -31.31
N PHE A 174 3.21 -4.95 -31.47
CA PHE A 174 3.04 -6.23 -32.16
C PHE A 174 2.33 -6.04 -33.50
N ASP A 175 2.87 -6.68 -34.53
CA ASP A 175 2.25 -6.79 -35.84
C ASP A 175 1.31 -8.00 -35.94
N LYS A 176 0.34 -7.95 -36.86
CA LYS A 176 -0.44 -9.16 -37.20
C LYS A 176 0.36 -10.03 -38.16
N PRO A 177 0.21 -11.37 -38.15
CA PRO A 177 -0.63 -12.19 -37.25
C PRO A 177 -0.13 -12.24 -35.79
N LEU A 178 -1.04 -12.42 -34.84
CA LEU A 178 -0.75 -12.36 -33.39
C LEU A 178 -0.79 -13.73 -32.72
N GLU A 179 -1.45 -14.69 -33.36
CA GLU A 179 -1.64 -16.04 -32.89
C GLU A 179 -0.29 -16.78 -32.84
N PRO A 180 -0.03 -17.57 -31.78
CA PRO A 180 1.27 -18.18 -31.59
C PRO A 180 1.58 -19.20 -32.68
N MET A 181 2.79 -19.15 -33.21
CA MET A 181 3.36 -20.13 -34.15
C MET A 181 4.66 -20.66 -33.56
N ASP A 182 4.94 -21.95 -33.75
CA ASP A 182 6.15 -22.53 -33.20
C ASP A 182 7.40 -21.89 -33.84
N PRO A 183 8.41 -21.53 -33.02
CA PRO A 183 9.67 -21.01 -33.53
C PRO A 183 10.37 -22.00 -34.46
N ASP A 184 11.14 -21.46 -35.39
CA ASP A 184 12.02 -22.22 -36.29
C ASP A 184 13.06 -23.02 -35.47
N PRO A 185 13.01 -24.37 -35.47
CA PRO A 185 13.91 -25.19 -34.66
C PRO A 185 15.39 -24.97 -34.98
N ASP A 186 15.71 -24.69 -36.24
CA ASP A 186 17.09 -24.43 -36.67
C ASP A 186 17.61 -23.13 -36.08
N PHE A 187 16.76 -22.11 -35.98
CA PHE A 187 17.11 -20.84 -35.33
C PHE A 187 17.36 -21.03 -33.84
N VAL A 188 16.48 -21.77 -33.15
CA VAL A 188 16.62 -22.07 -31.72
C VAL A 188 17.91 -22.84 -31.46
N ALA A 189 18.20 -23.87 -32.27
CA ALA A 189 19.43 -24.65 -32.17
C ALA A 189 20.69 -23.83 -32.46
N ALA A 190 20.62 -22.86 -33.39
CA ALA A 190 21.74 -21.97 -33.69
C ALA A 190 21.95 -20.86 -32.63
N HIS A 191 20.89 -20.46 -31.91
CA HIS A 191 20.92 -19.37 -30.92
C HIS A 191 20.31 -19.77 -29.57
N PRO A 192 20.73 -20.88 -28.93
CA PRO A 192 20.08 -21.41 -27.73
C PRO A 192 20.11 -20.42 -26.56
N LEU A 193 21.21 -19.67 -26.41
CA LEU A 193 21.31 -18.63 -25.38
C LEU A 193 20.27 -17.50 -25.57
N ALA A 194 19.96 -17.14 -26.81
CA ALA A 194 19.00 -16.09 -27.11
C ALA A 194 17.56 -16.60 -27.02
N ALA A 195 17.30 -17.80 -27.54
CA ALA A 195 15.98 -18.43 -27.57
C ALA A 195 15.56 -18.95 -26.19
N ASP A 196 16.40 -19.75 -25.53
CA ASP A 196 16.08 -20.48 -24.30
C ASP A 196 16.63 -19.80 -23.03
N GLY A 197 17.52 -18.82 -23.17
CA GLY A 197 18.18 -18.16 -22.04
C GLY A 197 19.37 -18.98 -21.52
N ARG A 198 19.79 -18.73 -20.28
CA ARG A 198 20.91 -19.47 -19.69
C ARG A 198 20.50 -20.90 -19.32
N SER A 199 21.37 -21.87 -19.60
CA SER A 199 21.11 -23.29 -19.38
C SER A 199 20.98 -23.68 -17.90
N ASP A 200 21.51 -22.88 -16.99
CA ASP A 200 21.46 -23.10 -15.54
C ASP A 200 20.17 -22.56 -14.90
N GLY A 201 19.23 -22.03 -15.69
CA GLY A 201 18.00 -21.44 -15.18
C GLY A 201 18.17 -20.03 -14.61
N SER A 202 19.38 -19.48 -14.56
CA SER A 202 19.63 -18.15 -13.98
C SER A 202 19.19 -17.01 -14.91
N PRO A 203 18.99 -15.78 -14.37
CA PRO A 203 18.79 -14.59 -15.19
C PRO A 203 19.90 -14.37 -16.21
N PHE A 204 19.54 -13.82 -17.36
CA PHE A 204 20.45 -13.46 -18.44
C PHE A 204 21.55 -12.51 -17.96
N VAL A 205 21.18 -11.55 -17.11
CA VAL A 205 22.09 -10.71 -16.34
C VAL A 205 21.77 -10.87 -14.87
N LYS A 206 22.78 -11.24 -14.06
CA LYS A 206 22.66 -11.24 -12.60
C LYS A 206 22.91 -9.83 -12.10
N ILE A 207 21.90 -9.20 -11.52
CA ILE A 207 22.03 -7.88 -10.90
C ILE A 207 22.18 -8.07 -9.39
N SER A 208 23.26 -7.53 -8.84
CA SER A 208 23.44 -7.38 -7.39
C SER A 208 23.21 -5.91 -7.05
N SER A 209 22.07 -5.61 -6.43
CA SER A 209 21.74 -4.27 -5.97
C SER A 209 22.24 -4.07 -4.54
N GLY A 210 22.91 -2.95 -4.29
CA GLY A 210 23.26 -2.51 -2.95
C GLY A 210 22.16 -1.67 -2.31
N ARG A 211 22.22 -1.52 -0.99
CA ARG A 211 21.43 -0.54 -0.23
C ARG A 211 22.32 0.67 0.08
N ILE A 212 21.71 1.83 0.25
CA ILE A 212 22.45 3.05 0.59
C ILE A 212 22.69 3.04 2.09
N GLU A 213 23.94 3.00 2.52
CA GLU A 213 24.33 3.00 3.93
C GLU A 213 25.07 4.28 4.29
N LEU A 214 24.95 4.69 5.55
CA LEU A 214 25.75 5.78 6.09
C LEU A 214 27.15 5.30 6.45
N PRO A 215 28.17 6.16 6.31
CA PRO A 215 29.48 5.85 6.86
C PRO A 215 29.46 5.85 8.39
N GLU A 216 30.33 5.05 9.01
CA GLU A 216 30.42 4.86 10.47
C GLU A 216 30.44 6.18 11.26
N HIS A 217 31.22 7.17 10.82
CA HIS A 217 31.30 8.46 11.52
C HIS A 217 29.98 9.25 11.53
N GLU A 218 29.14 9.11 10.50
CA GLU A 218 27.81 9.72 10.50
C GLU A 218 26.84 8.94 11.40
N LEU A 219 26.95 7.62 11.47
CA LEU A 219 26.19 6.81 12.44
C LEU A 219 26.55 7.20 13.87
N ASP A 220 27.83 7.37 14.20
CA ASP A 220 28.29 7.80 15.52
C ASP A 220 27.79 9.22 15.86
N ARG A 221 27.79 10.14 14.88
CA ARG A 221 27.26 11.49 15.04
C ARG A 221 25.75 11.48 15.32
N LEU A 222 25.00 10.65 14.60
CA LEU A 222 23.57 10.48 14.80
C LEU A 222 23.29 9.81 16.16
N ALA A 223 24.01 8.76 16.53
CA ALA A 223 23.90 8.09 17.82
C ALA A 223 24.15 9.07 18.98
N THR A 224 25.15 9.94 18.88
CA THR A 224 25.38 11.01 19.85
C THR A 224 24.20 11.98 19.92
N THR A 225 23.57 12.29 18.79
CA THR A 225 22.37 13.14 18.75
C THR A 225 21.17 12.47 19.43
N LEU A 226 21.04 11.14 19.33
CA LEU A 226 20.01 10.34 20.00
C LEU A 226 20.18 10.30 21.52
N ALA A 227 21.18 10.97 22.09
CA ALA A 227 21.33 11.11 23.54
C ALA A 227 20.35 12.15 24.16
N ALA A 228 19.48 12.79 23.38
CA ALA A 228 18.56 13.82 23.86
C ALA A 228 17.58 13.29 24.92
N ALA A 229 17.39 14.05 26.00
CA ALA A 229 16.57 13.63 27.14
C ALA A 229 15.08 13.47 26.79
N ARG A 230 14.55 14.28 25.85
CA ARG A 230 13.15 14.24 25.39
C ARG A 230 13.05 13.95 23.90
N GLY A 231 13.64 12.85 23.46
CA GLY A 231 13.49 12.40 22.07
C GLY A 231 12.22 11.62 21.83
N VAL A 232 11.76 11.60 20.58
CA VAL A 232 10.61 10.83 20.13
C VAL A 232 10.89 10.21 18.75
N ILE A 233 10.30 9.04 18.50
CA ILE A 233 10.29 8.42 17.17
C ILE A 233 8.87 8.53 16.60
N VAL A 234 8.78 8.92 15.33
CA VAL A 234 7.53 8.91 14.56
C VAL A 234 7.72 7.95 13.40
N ALA A 235 6.96 6.85 13.40
CA ALA A 235 6.98 5.86 12.34
C ALA A 235 5.70 6.00 11.52
N GLY A 236 5.82 6.52 10.29
CA GLY A 236 4.72 6.64 9.35
C GLY A 236 4.56 5.41 8.44
N PRO A 237 3.66 5.46 7.44
CA PRO A 237 3.48 4.37 6.48
C PRO A 237 4.76 4.03 5.72
N VAL A 238 5.05 2.74 5.54
CA VAL A 238 6.26 2.25 4.85
C VAL A 238 5.93 1.13 3.86
N PRO A 239 6.73 0.94 2.78
CA PRO A 239 6.53 -0.15 1.83
C PRO A 239 6.80 -1.54 2.43
N GLU A 240 7.76 -1.63 3.36
CA GLU A 240 8.17 -2.88 4.00
C GLU A 240 7.95 -2.83 5.53
N PRO A 241 6.69 -2.88 6.02
CA PRO A 241 6.35 -2.68 7.43
C PRO A 241 7.01 -3.69 8.38
N ASN A 242 7.24 -4.94 7.95
CA ASN A 242 7.91 -5.96 8.76
C ASN A 242 9.42 -5.76 8.93
N LYS A 243 10.02 -4.86 8.17
CA LYS A 243 11.44 -4.56 8.24
C LYS A 243 11.65 -3.23 8.96
N VAL A 244 11.14 -2.16 8.37
CA VAL A 244 11.33 -0.80 8.89
C VAL A 244 10.63 -0.60 10.23
N GLY A 245 9.41 -1.14 10.40
CA GLY A 245 8.68 -1.05 11.66
C GLY A 245 9.39 -1.78 12.80
N VAL A 246 9.96 -2.96 12.53
CA VAL A 246 10.75 -3.73 13.52
C VAL A 246 12.03 -2.98 13.89
N ALA A 247 12.75 -2.43 12.91
CA ALA A 247 13.95 -1.64 13.19
C ALA A 247 13.64 -0.35 13.99
N ALA A 248 12.49 0.28 13.73
CA ALA A 248 12.03 1.44 14.51
C ALA A 248 11.71 1.07 15.96
N LEU A 249 11.10 -0.10 16.20
CA LEU A 249 10.88 -0.64 17.54
C LEU A 249 12.21 -0.93 18.25
N SER A 250 13.18 -1.53 17.56
CA SER A 250 14.53 -1.76 18.12
C SER A 250 15.20 -0.45 18.54
N LEU A 251 15.09 0.60 17.73
CA LEU A 251 15.62 1.92 18.10
C LEU A 251 14.90 2.51 19.31
N SER A 252 13.56 2.40 19.36
CA SER A 252 12.76 2.85 20.52
C SER A 252 13.18 2.13 21.79
N ALA A 253 13.39 0.82 21.75
CA ALA A 253 13.86 0.03 22.89
C ALA A 253 15.26 0.46 23.37
N ALA A 254 16.18 0.69 22.44
CA ALA A 254 17.57 1.07 22.74
C ALA A 254 17.70 2.47 23.34
N THR A 255 17.03 3.48 22.76
CA THR A 255 17.05 4.86 23.26
C THR A 255 16.11 5.06 24.46
N GLY A 256 15.07 4.23 24.56
CA GLY A 256 13.92 4.41 25.43
C GLY A 256 12.92 5.47 24.93
N TYR A 257 13.08 5.98 23.71
CA TYR A 257 12.16 6.99 23.17
C TYR A 257 10.76 6.43 22.94
N PRO A 258 9.69 7.18 23.28
CA PRO A 258 8.35 6.86 22.83
C PRO A 258 8.28 6.82 21.30
N ILE A 259 7.53 5.85 20.77
CA ILE A 259 7.31 5.70 19.32
C ILE A 259 5.84 5.92 18.98
N LEU A 260 5.54 7.02 18.27
CA LEU A 260 4.23 7.29 17.69
C LEU A 260 4.16 6.53 16.37
N ALA A 261 3.62 5.33 16.43
CA ALA A 261 3.58 4.40 15.30
C ALA A 261 2.26 4.53 14.56
N ASP A 262 2.24 5.02 13.32
CA ASP A 262 1.08 4.98 12.43
C ASP A 262 0.63 3.51 12.21
N PRO A 263 -0.68 3.23 11.99
CA PRO A 263 -1.16 1.87 11.75
C PRO A 263 -0.44 1.12 10.62
N LEU A 264 0.03 1.84 9.59
CA LEU A 264 0.74 1.27 8.43
C LEU A 264 2.27 1.27 8.58
N SER A 265 2.79 1.63 9.75
CA SER A 265 4.24 1.65 10.01
C SER A 265 4.86 0.27 10.21
N GLY A 266 4.03 -0.73 10.55
CA GLY A 266 4.49 -2.05 10.99
C GLY A 266 5.02 -2.10 12.43
N ALA A 267 5.01 -0.98 13.15
CA ALA A 267 5.47 -0.89 14.54
C ALA A 267 4.31 -0.94 15.57
N ARG A 268 3.05 -0.80 15.15
CA ARG A 268 1.90 -0.73 16.08
C ARG A 268 1.32 -2.09 16.47
N PHE A 269 1.23 -3.04 15.53
CA PHE A 269 0.49 -4.29 15.72
C PHE A 269 1.41 -5.52 15.59
N GLY A 270 2.02 -5.90 16.69
CA GLY A 270 2.92 -7.03 16.81
C GLY A 270 3.89 -6.84 17.98
N PRO A 271 4.78 -7.82 18.22
CA PRO A 271 5.64 -7.81 19.40
C PRO A 271 6.46 -6.53 19.51
N SER A 272 6.26 -5.78 20.59
CA SER A 272 6.90 -4.48 20.82
C SER A 272 8.24 -4.59 21.57
N GLY A 273 8.44 -5.68 22.30
CA GLY A 273 9.61 -5.86 23.15
C GLY A 273 9.66 -4.80 24.26
N ASP A 274 10.78 -4.10 24.38
CA ASP A 274 10.95 -3.01 25.34
C ASP A 274 10.59 -1.62 24.77
N ALA A 275 10.06 -1.55 23.54
CA ALA A 275 9.67 -0.31 22.89
C ALA A 275 8.41 0.30 23.53
N ASP A 276 8.33 1.62 23.59
CA ASP A 276 7.20 2.34 24.18
C ASP A 276 6.24 2.85 23.09
N VAL A 277 5.38 1.95 22.59
CA VAL A 277 4.46 2.23 21.48
C VAL A 277 3.29 3.09 21.94
N ILE A 278 3.22 4.30 21.38
CA ILE A 278 2.20 5.30 21.67
C ILE A 278 1.09 5.24 20.62
N ALA A 279 -0.16 5.09 21.07
CA ALA A 279 -1.38 5.18 20.27
C ALA A 279 -2.35 6.21 20.88
N ALA A 280 -3.52 6.41 20.26
CA ALA A 280 -4.51 7.43 20.64
C ALA A 280 -4.00 8.87 20.60
N TYR A 281 -2.78 9.09 20.07
CA TYR A 281 -2.17 10.41 19.95
C TYR A 281 -2.97 11.34 19.05
N ASP A 282 -3.72 10.81 18.08
CA ASP A 282 -4.59 11.65 17.24
C ASP A 282 -5.66 12.37 18.06
N LEU A 283 -6.13 11.76 19.14
CA LEU A 283 -7.18 12.32 19.99
C LEU A 283 -6.61 13.40 20.92
N PHE A 284 -5.54 13.09 21.67
CA PHE A 284 -5.02 14.02 22.67
C PHE A 284 -4.10 15.11 22.10
N LEU A 285 -3.48 14.93 20.94
CA LEU A 285 -2.65 15.99 20.31
C LEU A 285 -3.47 17.06 19.59
N ARG A 286 -4.81 17.00 19.65
CA ARG A 286 -5.68 18.09 19.18
C ARG A 286 -5.67 19.29 20.13
N ASP A 287 -5.35 19.06 21.41
CA ASP A 287 -5.27 20.11 22.41
C ASP A 287 -3.90 20.79 22.40
N GLU A 288 -3.91 22.12 22.35
CA GLU A 288 -2.68 22.92 22.27
C GLU A 288 -1.84 22.88 23.55
N THR A 289 -2.48 22.73 24.70
CA THR A 289 -1.80 22.69 26.00
C THR A 289 -1.07 21.36 26.15
N ILE A 290 -1.72 20.25 25.80
CA ILE A 290 -1.08 18.92 25.73
C ILE A 290 0.12 18.97 24.77
N CYS A 291 -0.05 19.57 23.59
CA CYS A 291 1.06 19.73 22.64
C CYS A 291 2.25 20.48 23.26
N GLY A 292 2.00 21.50 24.09
CA GLY A 292 3.02 22.26 24.80
C GLY A 292 3.73 21.47 25.89
N VAL A 293 2.98 20.68 26.67
CA VAL A 293 3.54 19.78 27.70
C VAL A 293 4.40 18.69 27.07
N LEU A 294 3.93 18.10 25.98
CA LEU A 294 4.62 17.07 25.21
C LEU A 294 5.58 17.68 24.16
N LYS A 295 6.28 18.77 24.49
CA LYS A 295 7.30 19.35 23.61
C LYS A 295 8.58 18.51 23.63
N PRO A 296 9.06 17.99 22.49
CA PRO A 296 10.28 17.20 22.40
C PRO A 296 11.52 18.09 22.27
N ASP A 297 12.70 17.51 22.46
CA ASP A 297 13.99 18.11 22.09
C ASP A 297 14.50 17.59 20.74
N LEU A 298 14.07 16.38 20.34
CA LEU A 298 14.46 15.69 19.13
C LEU A 298 13.30 14.85 18.57
N VAL A 299 13.09 14.90 17.26
CA VAL A 299 12.16 14.01 16.55
C VAL A 299 12.94 13.20 15.52
N VAL A 300 12.80 11.88 15.53
CA VAL A 300 13.28 10.98 14.48
C VAL A 300 12.09 10.46 13.71
N ARG A 301 12.03 10.72 12.41
CA ARG A 301 10.92 10.36 11.52
C ARG A 301 11.39 9.32 10.51
N VAL A 302 10.61 8.26 10.35
CA VAL A 302 10.79 7.26 9.30
C VAL A 302 9.46 6.98 8.61
N GLY A 303 9.50 6.68 7.32
CA GLY A 303 8.31 6.44 6.49
C GLY A 303 7.68 7.70 5.93
N ALA A 304 6.54 7.54 5.28
CA ALA A 304 5.74 8.64 4.77
C ALA A 304 5.17 9.50 5.90
N THR A 305 4.55 10.64 5.56
CA THR A 305 3.88 11.46 6.59
C THR A 305 2.79 10.65 7.31
N PRO A 306 2.64 10.77 8.64
CA PRO A 306 1.60 10.07 9.38
C PRO A 306 0.19 10.39 8.89
N THR A 307 -0.74 9.47 9.17
CA THR A 307 -2.16 9.63 8.86
C THR A 307 -2.81 10.73 9.71
N SER A 308 -2.48 10.80 11.00
CA SER A 308 -3.00 11.80 11.93
C SER A 308 -2.64 13.23 11.54
N THR A 309 -3.66 14.05 11.35
CA THR A 309 -3.52 15.49 11.18
C THR A 309 -3.10 16.18 12.48
N ALA A 310 -3.53 15.67 13.64
CA ALA A 310 -3.13 16.18 14.94
C ALA A 310 -1.63 15.97 15.20
N LEU A 311 -1.10 14.78 14.90
CA LEU A 311 0.34 14.50 14.95
C LEU A 311 1.13 15.39 13.99
N GLN A 312 0.63 15.58 12.77
CA GLN A 312 1.26 16.51 11.84
C GLN A 312 1.27 17.95 12.37
N GLY A 313 0.16 18.40 12.96
CA GLY A 313 0.06 19.71 13.60
C GLY A 313 1.04 19.87 14.76
N TRP A 314 1.19 18.83 15.58
CA TRP A 314 2.18 18.78 16.67
C TRP A 314 3.63 18.89 16.14
N LEU A 315 3.97 18.18 15.05
CA LEU A 315 5.27 18.31 14.38
C LEU A 315 5.52 19.74 13.88
N GLN A 316 4.51 20.37 13.26
CA GLN A 316 4.63 21.73 12.74
C GLN A 316 4.74 22.78 13.85
N ARG A 317 4.01 22.59 14.95
CA ARG A 317 4.09 23.47 16.14
C ARG A 317 5.50 23.48 16.73
N HIS A 318 6.19 22.34 16.66
CA HIS A 318 7.54 22.17 17.20
C HIS A 318 8.64 22.24 16.13
N ASN A 319 8.41 22.92 15.01
CA ASN A 319 9.41 23.07 13.93
C ASN A 319 10.74 23.74 14.30
N GLY A 320 10.84 24.33 15.50
CA GLY A 320 12.09 24.87 16.06
C GLY A 320 12.97 23.84 16.78
N VAL A 321 12.53 22.59 16.88
CA VAL A 321 13.30 21.47 17.45
C VAL A 321 13.97 20.68 16.33
N ARG A 322 14.98 19.88 16.65
CA ARG A 322 15.69 19.10 15.63
C ARG A 322 14.82 17.95 15.13
N HIS A 323 14.60 17.87 13.82
CA HIS A 323 13.82 16.82 13.15
C HIS A 323 14.70 16.09 12.15
N ILE A 324 14.98 14.82 12.42
CA ILE A 324 15.73 13.93 11.54
C ILE A 324 14.73 13.10 10.74
N VAL A 325 14.71 13.25 9.42
CA VAL A 325 13.91 12.40 8.53
C VAL A 325 14.81 11.38 7.85
N LEU A 326 14.49 10.09 7.99
CA LEU A 326 15.22 8.98 7.39
C LEU A 326 14.44 8.38 6.22
N ASP A 327 15.05 8.34 5.05
CA ASP A 327 14.46 7.79 3.83
C ASP A 327 15.54 7.30 2.85
N ALA A 328 15.28 6.22 2.10
CA ALA A 328 16.23 5.72 1.10
C ALA A 328 16.38 6.67 -0.12
N GLY A 329 15.51 7.66 -0.25
CA GLY A 329 15.49 8.67 -1.30
C GLY A 329 14.45 8.39 -2.39
N GLY A 330 14.34 9.34 -3.32
CA GLY A 330 13.44 9.26 -4.47
C GLY A 330 12.22 10.16 -4.38
N ARG A 331 11.79 10.52 -3.17
CA ARG A 331 10.78 11.54 -2.92
C ARG A 331 11.09 12.33 -1.66
N TRP A 332 10.64 13.58 -1.60
CA TRP A 332 10.81 14.43 -0.43
C TRP A 332 9.66 14.22 0.56
N LYS A 333 9.87 13.37 1.57
CA LYS A 333 8.83 12.97 2.57
C LYS A 333 8.71 13.95 3.75
N ASP A 334 8.66 15.25 3.47
CA ASP A 334 8.50 16.31 4.47
C ASP A 334 7.64 17.48 3.98
N TYR A 335 6.35 17.24 3.70
CA TYR A 335 5.46 18.33 3.26
C TYR A 335 5.25 19.40 4.34
N GLY A 336 5.45 19.04 5.61
CA GLY A 336 5.32 19.96 6.74
C GLY A 336 6.46 20.98 6.84
N ALA A 337 7.52 20.82 6.03
CA ALA A 337 8.74 21.63 6.09
C ALA A 337 9.31 21.73 7.51
N THR A 338 9.37 20.58 8.20
CA THR A 338 9.83 20.50 9.59
C THR A 338 11.22 19.90 9.72
N ALA A 339 11.71 19.18 8.71
CA ALA A 339 12.99 18.49 8.75
C ALA A 339 14.15 19.50 8.91
N THR A 340 15.01 19.25 9.89
CA THR A 340 16.31 19.95 10.02
C THR A 340 17.43 19.14 9.39
N ASP A 341 17.31 17.82 9.41
CA ASP A 341 18.26 16.86 8.85
C ASP A 341 17.48 15.85 7.99
N TYR A 342 17.92 15.64 6.75
CA TYR A 342 17.37 14.61 5.86
C TYR A 342 18.43 13.55 5.60
N VAL A 343 18.28 12.40 6.23
CA VAL A 343 19.22 11.28 6.17
C VAL A 343 18.81 10.36 5.02
N ARG A 344 19.58 10.41 3.94
CA ARG A 344 19.34 9.58 2.76
C ARG A 344 20.07 8.24 2.88
N ALA A 345 19.42 7.25 3.47
CA ALA A 345 19.94 5.90 3.67
C ALA A 345 18.80 4.89 3.83
N ASP A 346 19.10 3.60 3.66
CA ASP A 346 18.16 2.51 3.89
C ASP A 346 17.64 2.57 5.34
N PRO A 347 16.33 2.72 5.55
CA PRO A 347 15.81 2.94 6.89
C PRO A 347 15.99 1.75 7.83
N GLU A 348 15.83 0.52 7.34
CA GLU A 348 15.99 -0.69 8.15
C GLU A 348 17.44 -0.78 8.67
N ILE A 349 18.42 -0.71 7.76
CA ILE A 349 19.84 -0.82 8.12
C ILE A 349 20.26 0.30 9.07
N THR A 350 19.85 1.54 8.76
CA THR A 350 20.25 2.71 9.54
C THR A 350 19.63 2.67 10.95
N LEU A 351 18.35 2.34 11.09
CA LEU A 351 17.69 2.25 12.39
C LEU A 351 18.29 1.14 13.26
N SER A 352 18.57 -0.03 12.67
CA SER A 352 19.23 -1.13 13.38
C SER A 352 20.65 -0.76 13.82
N ALA A 353 21.45 -0.15 12.95
CA ALA A 353 22.80 0.29 13.29
C ALA A 353 22.82 1.38 14.38
N LEU A 354 21.83 2.27 14.37
CA LEU A 354 21.66 3.27 15.43
C LEU A 354 21.20 2.62 16.74
N ALA A 355 20.33 1.61 16.70
CA ALA A 355 19.89 0.89 17.90
C ALA A 355 21.05 0.18 18.61
N GLU A 356 22.01 -0.37 17.86
CA GLU A 356 23.22 -1.01 18.42
C GLU A 356 24.20 -0.02 19.07
N ARG A 357 24.15 1.25 18.66
CA ARG A 357 25.05 2.33 19.12
C ARG A 357 24.41 3.26 20.14
N ALA A 358 23.10 3.20 20.29
CA ALA A 358 22.35 4.09 21.16
C ALA A 358 22.48 3.67 22.63
N ASP A 359 22.74 4.65 23.48
CA ASP A 359 22.60 4.50 24.92
C ASP A 359 21.19 4.94 25.36
N LYS A 360 20.66 4.27 26.39
CA LYS A 360 19.38 4.64 27.00
C LYS A 360 19.53 5.88 27.88
N THR A 361 19.46 7.06 27.27
CA THR A 361 19.64 8.35 27.96
C THR A 361 18.35 9.16 28.11
N VAL A 362 17.21 8.64 27.63
CA VAL A 362 15.91 9.28 27.76
C VAL A 362 15.58 9.55 29.23
N ASP A 363 14.98 10.71 29.51
CA ASP A 363 14.46 10.99 30.85
C ASP A 363 13.26 10.08 31.13
N GLN A 364 13.29 9.37 32.26
CA GLN A 364 12.15 8.55 32.69
C GLN A 364 10.89 9.39 32.90
N SER A 365 11.03 10.66 33.30
CA SER A 365 9.90 11.59 33.41
C SER A 365 9.24 11.84 32.04
N TRP A 366 10.04 11.92 30.97
CA TRP A 366 9.54 12.07 29.61
C TRP A 366 8.71 10.87 29.15
N THR A 367 9.25 9.67 29.27
CA THR A 367 8.50 8.44 28.92
C THR A 367 7.24 8.26 29.76
N SER A 368 7.31 8.62 31.05
CA SER A 368 6.15 8.58 31.96
C SER A 368 5.04 9.53 31.54
N LEU A 369 5.35 10.71 31.00
CA LEU A 369 4.35 11.65 30.48
C LEU A 369 3.56 11.04 29.31
N TRP A 370 4.24 10.44 28.34
CA TRP A 370 3.58 9.79 27.20
C TRP A 370 2.72 8.60 27.63
N ARG A 371 3.24 7.75 28.52
CA ARG A 371 2.48 6.61 29.08
C ARG A 371 1.27 7.08 29.88
N ALA A 372 1.41 8.15 30.64
CA ALA A 372 0.31 8.74 31.40
C ALA A 372 -0.77 9.29 30.47
N ALA A 373 -0.39 9.98 29.39
CA ALA A 373 -1.33 10.46 28.37
C ALA A 373 -2.08 9.31 27.69
N VAL A 374 -1.38 8.25 27.25
CA VAL A 374 -2.03 7.07 26.65
C VAL A 374 -2.97 6.39 27.64
N LYS A 375 -2.53 6.21 28.89
CA LYS A 375 -3.36 5.60 29.94
C LYS A 375 -4.63 6.42 30.19
N ALA A 376 -4.51 7.74 30.29
CA ALA A 376 -5.65 8.64 30.48
C ALA A 376 -6.60 8.63 29.27
N ALA A 377 -6.07 8.59 28.04
CA ALA A 377 -6.88 8.44 26.84
C ALA A 377 -7.66 7.12 26.85
N ARG A 378 -6.99 6.00 27.18
CA ARG A 378 -7.62 4.68 27.28
C ARG A 378 -8.68 4.59 28.36
N GLN A 379 -8.50 5.28 29.48
CA GLN A 379 -9.51 5.35 30.53
C GLN A 379 -10.81 6.00 30.08
N VAL A 380 -10.79 6.80 29.00
CA VAL A 380 -11.99 7.34 28.38
C VAL A 380 -12.52 6.38 27.31
N ILE A 381 -11.65 5.93 26.40
CA ILE A 381 -12.03 5.08 25.26
C ILE A 381 -12.56 3.71 25.71
N ASP A 382 -11.90 3.05 26.65
CA ASP A 382 -12.21 1.67 27.07
C ASP A 382 -13.51 1.58 27.91
N VAL A 383 -13.99 2.71 28.45
CA VAL A 383 -15.21 2.78 29.30
C VAL A 383 -16.31 3.64 28.69
N ASP A 384 -16.16 4.04 27.43
CA ASP A 384 -17.17 4.85 26.75
C ASP A 384 -18.46 4.02 26.53
N GLU A 385 -19.47 4.28 27.37
CA GLU A 385 -20.80 3.67 27.28
C GLU A 385 -21.77 4.50 26.43
N GLY A 386 -21.27 5.51 25.71
CA GLY A 386 -22.09 6.33 24.84
C GLY A 386 -22.55 5.60 23.57
N GLU A 387 -23.23 6.35 22.70
CA GLU A 387 -23.69 5.83 21.42
C GLU A 387 -22.49 5.41 20.56
N LEU A 388 -22.56 4.19 20.01
CA LEU A 388 -21.50 3.61 19.19
C LEU A 388 -21.32 4.41 17.90
N HIS A 389 -20.08 4.55 17.47
CA HIS A 389 -19.67 5.30 16.27
C HIS A 389 -18.59 4.54 15.49
N GLU A 390 -18.30 4.99 14.27
CA GLU A 390 -17.35 4.33 13.34
C GLU A 390 -15.95 4.07 13.91
N GLY A 391 -15.48 4.89 14.86
CA GLY A 391 -14.20 4.67 15.54
C GLY A 391 -14.10 3.32 16.25
N VAL A 392 -15.21 2.84 16.79
CA VAL A 392 -15.31 1.53 17.48
C VAL A 392 -15.16 0.37 16.49
N VAL A 393 -15.57 0.55 15.23
CA VAL A 393 -15.49 -0.49 14.18
C VAL A 393 -14.04 -0.91 13.96
N LEU A 394 -13.14 0.05 13.71
CA LEU A 394 -11.74 -0.26 13.42
C LEU A 394 -11.00 -0.78 14.64
N ALA A 395 -11.29 -0.25 15.84
CA ALA A 395 -10.75 -0.79 17.09
C ALA A 395 -11.18 -2.25 17.31
N THR A 396 -12.45 -2.57 17.04
CA THR A 396 -13.00 -3.92 17.16
C THR A 396 -12.36 -4.88 16.15
N VAL A 397 -12.28 -4.48 14.87
CA VAL A 397 -11.64 -5.28 13.82
C VAL A 397 -10.17 -5.52 14.15
N ALA A 398 -9.42 -4.46 14.46
CA ALA A 398 -8.00 -4.55 14.76
C ALA A 398 -7.73 -5.43 15.99
N LYS A 399 -8.63 -5.49 16.97
CA LYS A 399 -8.53 -6.36 18.15
C LYS A 399 -8.90 -7.82 17.86
N ALA A 400 -9.89 -8.06 17.02
CA ALA A 400 -10.43 -9.40 16.75
C ALA A 400 -9.58 -10.24 15.78
N LEU A 401 -8.75 -9.60 14.95
CA LEU A 401 -7.95 -10.30 13.95
C LEU A 401 -6.98 -11.32 14.58
N PRO A 402 -6.89 -12.55 14.04
CA PRO A 402 -5.94 -13.56 14.51
C PRO A 402 -4.50 -13.22 14.12
N GLU A 403 -3.54 -13.83 14.81
CA GLU A 403 -2.11 -13.68 14.50
C GLU A 403 -1.81 -14.06 13.03
N GLY A 404 -1.00 -13.24 12.36
CA GLY A 404 -0.60 -13.41 10.97
C GLY A 404 -1.62 -12.91 9.94
N ALA A 405 -2.81 -12.48 10.37
CA ALA A 405 -3.84 -11.94 9.50
C ALA A 405 -3.43 -10.61 8.83
N SER A 406 -4.14 -10.27 7.75
CA SER A 406 -3.98 -9.00 7.04
C SER A 406 -5.21 -8.12 7.21
N LEU A 407 -5.00 -6.84 7.51
CA LEU A 407 -6.01 -5.79 7.53
C LEU A 407 -5.73 -4.83 6.37
N PHE A 408 -6.63 -4.77 5.40
CA PHE A 408 -6.64 -3.71 4.42
C PHE A 408 -7.57 -2.59 4.90
N VAL A 409 -7.06 -1.36 5.00
CA VAL A 409 -7.85 -0.21 5.45
C VAL A 409 -7.97 0.82 4.34
N SER A 410 -9.21 1.21 4.07
CA SER A 410 -9.54 2.21 3.06
C SER A 410 -9.04 3.61 3.43
N SER A 411 -8.81 4.44 2.42
CA SER A 411 -8.73 5.89 2.56
C SER A 411 -10.03 6.48 3.15
N SER A 412 -10.04 7.79 3.42
CA SER A 412 -11.13 8.51 4.13
C SER A 412 -11.13 8.24 5.65
N MET A 413 -12.29 8.10 6.30
CA MET A 413 -12.39 7.86 7.75
C MET A 413 -11.75 6.55 8.23
N PRO A 414 -11.88 5.38 7.56
CA PRO A 414 -11.39 4.11 8.11
C PRO A 414 -9.92 4.12 8.56
N VAL A 415 -8.99 4.66 7.76
CA VAL A 415 -7.57 4.72 8.18
C VAL A 415 -7.35 5.69 9.35
N ARG A 416 -8.14 6.77 9.43
CA ARG A 416 -8.06 7.76 10.53
C ARG A 416 -8.61 7.18 11.82
N ASP A 417 -9.70 6.42 11.74
CA ASP A 417 -10.30 5.74 12.87
C ASP A 417 -9.38 4.64 13.39
N LEU A 418 -8.71 3.91 12.49
CA LEU A 418 -7.66 2.97 12.90
C LEU A 418 -6.48 3.68 13.58
N ASP A 419 -6.09 4.87 13.12
CA ASP A 419 -5.02 5.66 13.74
C ASP A 419 -5.40 6.19 15.12
N ALA A 420 -6.64 6.68 15.28
CA ALA A 420 -7.15 7.24 16.52
C ALA A 420 -7.51 6.18 17.58
N PHE A 421 -8.18 5.10 17.18
CA PHE A 421 -8.77 4.12 18.11
C PHE A 421 -8.09 2.74 18.08
N GLY A 422 -7.28 2.45 17.06
CA GLY A 422 -6.52 1.20 16.97
C GLY A 422 -5.37 1.15 17.98
N LEU A 423 -5.56 0.40 19.07
CA LEU A 423 -4.56 0.24 20.13
C LEU A 423 -3.45 -0.77 19.76
N PRO A 424 -2.24 -0.64 20.35
CA PRO A 424 -1.15 -1.58 20.12
C PRO A 424 -1.51 -2.99 20.58
N ARG A 425 -0.89 -3.98 19.94
CA ARG A 425 -1.10 -5.41 20.20
C ARG A 425 0.21 -6.17 20.14
N GLU A 426 0.29 -7.27 20.87
CA GLU A 426 1.46 -8.17 20.82
C GLU A 426 1.34 -9.23 19.71
N GLU A 427 0.13 -9.66 19.34
CA GLU A 427 -0.03 -10.55 18.19
C GLU A 427 0.15 -9.76 16.89
N ARG A 428 0.98 -10.29 16.00
CA ARG A 428 1.32 -9.61 14.75
C ARG A 428 0.17 -9.69 13.75
N ILE A 429 -0.24 -8.54 13.22
CA ILE A 429 -1.07 -8.44 12.02
C ILE A 429 -0.41 -7.51 11.00
N MET A 430 -0.70 -7.72 9.72
CA MET A 430 -0.18 -6.89 8.64
C MET A 430 -1.22 -5.88 8.21
N VAL A 431 -0.92 -4.59 8.33
CA VAL A 431 -1.83 -3.53 7.90
C VAL A 431 -1.38 -2.95 6.57
N PHE A 432 -2.31 -2.88 5.62
CA PHE A 432 -2.11 -2.34 4.28
C PHE A 432 -3.12 -1.25 3.96
N GLY A 433 -2.76 -0.34 3.07
CA GLY A 433 -3.67 0.68 2.55
C GLY A 433 -3.06 1.43 1.38
N ASN A 434 -3.93 2.13 0.63
CA ASN A 434 -3.53 2.95 -0.50
C ASN A 434 -3.30 4.39 -0.04
N ARG A 435 -2.19 4.62 0.67
CA ARG A 435 -1.83 5.92 1.26
C ARG A 435 -0.85 6.73 0.39
N GLY A 436 -0.53 6.27 -0.82
CA GLY A 436 0.28 7.03 -1.77
C GLY A 436 -0.45 8.27 -2.28
N ALA A 437 -1.55 8.06 -2.99
CA ALA A 437 -2.47 9.09 -3.48
C ALA A 437 -3.72 9.24 -2.62
N SER A 438 -3.98 8.30 -1.70
CA SER A 438 -5.19 8.29 -0.86
C SER A 438 -6.51 8.16 -1.64
N GLY A 439 -6.47 7.47 -2.79
CA GLY A 439 -7.67 7.18 -3.59
C GLY A 439 -8.66 6.27 -2.86
N ILE A 440 -9.94 6.42 -3.19
CA ILE A 440 -11.02 5.48 -2.80
C ILE A 440 -11.26 4.42 -3.87
N ASP A 441 -10.62 4.58 -5.02
CA ASP A 441 -10.65 3.65 -6.12
C ASP A 441 -9.75 2.44 -5.87
N GLY A 442 -10.17 1.27 -6.34
CA GLY A 442 -9.33 0.07 -6.31
C GLY A 442 -9.16 -0.58 -4.93
N ILE A 443 -9.90 -0.16 -3.90
CA ILE A 443 -9.74 -0.67 -2.53
C ILE A 443 -10.10 -2.15 -2.45
N VAL A 444 -11.23 -2.56 -3.03
CA VAL A 444 -11.68 -3.96 -3.07
C VAL A 444 -10.64 -4.83 -3.76
N SER A 445 -10.19 -4.41 -4.94
CA SER A 445 -9.23 -5.15 -5.76
C SER A 445 -7.86 -5.25 -5.07
N SER A 446 -7.40 -4.17 -4.43
CA SER A 446 -6.16 -4.16 -3.67
C SER A 446 -6.22 -5.14 -2.49
N ALA A 447 -7.34 -5.21 -1.78
CA ALA A 447 -7.54 -6.17 -0.68
C ALA A 447 -7.47 -7.62 -1.18
N PHE A 448 -8.09 -7.94 -2.32
CA PHE A 448 -7.95 -9.26 -2.94
C PHE A 448 -6.51 -9.57 -3.35
N GLY A 449 -5.78 -8.59 -3.89
CA GLY A 449 -4.36 -8.75 -4.21
C GLY A 449 -3.51 -9.06 -2.97
N VAL A 450 -3.77 -8.38 -1.85
CA VAL A 450 -3.13 -8.67 -0.56
C VAL A 450 -3.47 -10.09 -0.10
N ALA A 451 -4.75 -10.49 -0.14
CA ALA A 451 -5.16 -11.83 0.26
C ALA A 451 -4.49 -12.92 -0.58
N ALA A 452 -4.41 -12.73 -1.90
CA ALA A 452 -3.78 -13.67 -2.83
C ALA A 452 -2.27 -13.83 -2.57
N ALA A 453 -1.57 -12.75 -2.21
CA ALA A 453 -0.14 -12.77 -1.93
C ALA A 453 0.17 -13.33 -0.54
N ARG A 454 -0.60 -12.95 0.47
CA ARG A 454 -0.38 -13.32 1.87
C ARG A 454 -0.86 -14.73 2.19
N ARG A 455 -1.92 -15.19 1.53
CA ARG A 455 -2.59 -16.48 1.80
C ARG A 455 -2.92 -16.65 3.27
N ALA A 456 -3.36 -15.55 3.89
CA ALA A 456 -3.70 -15.45 5.30
C ALA A 456 -5.11 -14.85 5.42
N PRO A 457 -5.81 -15.05 6.56
CA PRO A 457 -7.08 -14.40 6.81
C PRO A 457 -6.97 -12.90 6.54
N THR A 458 -7.83 -12.38 5.68
CA THR A 458 -7.76 -10.98 5.22
C THR A 458 -9.10 -10.30 5.44
N VAL A 459 -9.06 -9.17 6.14
CA VAL A 459 -10.22 -8.29 6.34
C VAL A 459 -9.96 -6.98 5.65
N CYS A 460 -10.97 -6.46 4.95
CA CYS A 460 -10.94 -5.13 4.36
C CYS A 460 -12.01 -4.27 5.02
N VAL A 461 -11.61 -3.14 5.63
CA VAL A 461 -12.55 -2.16 6.18
C VAL A 461 -12.63 -0.96 5.26
N LEU A 462 -13.81 -0.68 4.73
CA LEU A 462 -14.04 0.33 3.70
C LEU A 462 -15.40 1.00 3.85
N GLY A 463 -15.51 2.22 3.30
CA GLY A 463 -16.78 2.92 3.19
C GLY A 463 -17.61 2.46 1.98
N ASP A 464 -18.90 2.72 2.05
CA ASP A 464 -19.90 2.60 0.99
C ASP A 464 -19.47 3.16 -0.38
N ILE A 465 -19.00 4.40 -0.47
CA ILE A 465 -18.58 4.99 -1.75
C ILE A 465 -17.36 4.25 -2.32
N ALA A 466 -16.43 3.81 -1.45
CA ALA A 466 -15.26 3.06 -1.89
C ALA A 466 -15.64 1.66 -2.44
N LEU A 467 -16.60 0.99 -1.78
CA LEU A 467 -17.18 -0.25 -2.30
C LEU A 467 -17.88 -0.03 -3.64
N PHE A 468 -18.72 1.00 -3.74
CA PHE A 468 -19.40 1.36 -4.99
C PHE A 468 -18.41 1.64 -6.13
N HIS A 469 -17.34 2.38 -5.84
CA HIS A 469 -16.35 2.78 -6.82
C HIS A 469 -15.57 1.59 -7.40
N ASP A 470 -15.33 0.53 -6.63
CA ASP A 470 -14.58 -0.66 -7.04
C ASP A 470 -15.39 -1.97 -6.94
N GLN A 471 -16.71 -1.91 -7.04
CA GLN A 471 -17.57 -3.10 -6.94
C GLN A 471 -17.25 -4.14 -8.02
N ASN A 472 -16.76 -3.73 -9.20
CA ASN A 472 -16.28 -4.64 -10.23
C ASN A 472 -15.13 -5.54 -9.73
N GLY A 473 -14.33 -5.06 -8.77
CA GLY A 473 -13.28 -5.83 -8.11
C GLY A 473 -13.80 -7.02 -7.30
N LEU A 474 -15.09 -7.05 -6.92
CA LEU A 474 -15.71 -8.20 -6.27
C LEU A 474 -15.75 -9.43 -7.19
N LEU A 475 -15.50 -9.29 -8.50
CA LEU A 475 -15.34 -10.44 -9.39
C LEU A 475 -14.21 -11.38 -8.94
N TRP A 476 -13.20 -10.85 -8.25
CA TRP A 476 -12.12 -11.63 -7.63
C TRP A 476 -12.58 -12.59 -6.54
N SER A 477 -13.79 -12.44 -6.00
CA SER A 477 -14.35 -13.38 -5.01
C SER A 477 -14.49 -14.82 -5.53
N ARG A 478 -14.43 -15.01 -6.85
CA ARG A 478 -14.47 -16.30 -7.52
C ARG A 478 -13.15 -17.05 -7.45
N GLU A 479 -12.06 -16.36 -7.14
CA GLU A 479 -10.75 -16.97 -6.94
C GLU A 479 -10.72 -17.64 -5.55
N PRO A 480 -10.53 -18.97 -5.48
CA PRO A 480 -10.68 -19.72 -4.23
C PRO A 480 -9.54 -19.49 -3.23
N ASP A 481 -8.40 -18.93 -3.67
CA ASP A 481 -7.19 -18.75 -2.87
C ASP A 481 -7.07 -17.36 -2.23
N CYS A 482 -8.06 -16.46 -2.41
CA CYS A 482 -8.04 -15.12 -1.83
C CYS A 482 -9.38 -14.68 -1.20
N PRO A 483 -9.94 -15.42 -0.22
CA PRO A 483 -11.14 -14.98 0.48
C PRO A 483 -10.86 -13.69 1.27
N VAL A 484 -11.80 -12.74 1.20
CA VAL A 484 -11.74 -11.47 1.94
C VAL A 484 -13.05 -11.23 2.67
N VAL A 485 -12.99 -10.94 3.96
CA VAL A 485 -14.15 -10.44 4.72
C VAL A 485 -14.15 -8.92 4.61
N PHE A 486 -15.18 -8.36 3.97
CA PHE A 486 -15.37 -6.91 3.88
C PHE A 486 -16.22 -6.43 5.05
N VAL A 487 -15.70 -5.51 5.87
CA VAL A 487 -16.49 -4.75 6.84
C VAL A 487 -16.84 -3.43 6.17
N LEU A 488 -18.09 -3.36 5.68
CA LEU A 488 -18.64 -2.21 4.98
C LEU A 488 -19.22 -1.23 5.99
N ILE A 489 -18.57 -0.08 6.16
CA ILE A 489 -19.13 1.03 6.91
C ILE A 489 -20.05 1.81 5.97
N ASP A 490 -21.35 1.68 6.21
CA ASP A 490 -22.37 2.31 5.39
C ASP A 490 -23.03 3.45 6.17
N ASN A 491 -22.68 4.68 5.79
CA ASN A 491 -23.22 5.91 6.38
C ASN A 491 -23.96 6.75 5.33
N ASP A 492 -24.30 6.14 4.19
CA ASP A 492 -24.97 6.73 3.03
C ASP A 492 -24.26 8.00 2.52
N GLY A 493 -22.94 7.92 2.30
CA GLY A 493 -22.16 8.84 1.48
C GLY A 493 -20.80 9.26 2.08
N GLY A 494 -20.40 10.50 1.83
CA GLY A 494 -19.09 11.01 2.23
C GLY A 494 -19.02 11.41 3.71
N GLY A 495 -19.07 10.45 4.64
CA GLY A 495 -19.01 10.69 6.09
C GLY A 495 -17.92 11.66 6.53
N ILE A 496 -16.71 11.55 5.96
CA ILE A 496 -15.58 12.43 6.25
C ILE A 496 -15.88 13.93 6.12
N PHE A 497 -16.77 14.34 5.21
CA PHE A 497 -17.03 15.76 4.99
C PHE A 497 -17.82 16.40 6.14
N HIS A 498 -18.47 15.60 7.01
CA HIS A 498 -19.08 16.08 8.25
C HIS A 498 -18.02 16.54 9.27
N MET A 499 -16.80 16.01 9.17
CA MET A 499 -15.66 16.42 10.01
C MET A 499 -15.00 17.73 9.53
N LEU A 500 -15.46 18.30 8.41
CA LEU A 500 -14.88 19.48 7.78
C LEU A 500 -15.80 20.70 7.91
N PRO A 501 -15.27 21.93 7.93
CA PRO A 501 -16.08 23.15 8.03
C PRO A 501 -17.18 23.30 6.97
N ILE A 502 -17.04 22.62 5.81
CA ILE A 502 -18.02 22.62 4.72
C ILE A 502 -19.41 22.08 5.15
N ALA A 503 -19.47 21.27 6.22
CA ALA A 503 -20.71 20.75 6.80
C ALA A 503 -21.74 21.85 7.16
N ASN A 504 -21.29 23.07 7.47
CA ASN A 504 -22.18 24.17 7.87
C ASN A 504 -22.86 24.88 6.68
N HIS A 505 -22.71 24.40 5.44
CA HIS A 505 -23.11 25.11 4.22
C HIS A 505 -24.23 24.42 3.44
N GLU A 506 -25.43 24.32 4.02
CA GLU A 506 -26.59 23.73 3.34
C GLU A 506 -27.32 24.71 2.39
N PRO A 507 -27.93 24.21 1.27
CA PRO A 507 -28.09 22.81 0.85
C PRO A 507 -26.89 22.25 0.03
N ALA A 508 -25.82 23.02 -0.12
CA ALA A 508 -24.69 22.67 -1.00
C ALA A 508 -23.87 21.51 -0.43
N PHE A 509 -23.72 21.45 0.90
CA PHE A 509 -23.04 20.37 1.60
C PHE A 509 -23.65 19.01 1.28
N SER A 510 -24.94 18.83 1.56
CA SER A 510 -25.63 17.56 1.29
C SER A 510 -25.55 17.17 -0.18
N LYS A 511 -25.74 18.14 -1.08
CA LYS A 511 -25.82 17.88 -2.53
C LYS A 511 -24.47 17.53 -3.17
N PHE A 512 -23.37 18.16 -2.77
CA PHE A 512 -22.09 18.08 -3.49
C PHE A 512 -20.95 17.42 -2.71
N PHE A 513 -21.11 17.20 -1.40
CA PHE A 513 -20.06 16.63 -0.55
C PHE A 513 -20.54 15.37 0.16
N ALA A 514 -21.60 15.45 0.96
CA ALA A 514 -22.13 14.28 1.65
C ALA A 514 -22.70 13.25 0.66
N THR A 515 -23.40 13.72 -0.38
CA THR A 515 -23.88 12.92 -1.53
C THR A 515 -24.54 11.60 -1.13
N PRO A 516 -25.62 11.62 -0.33
CA PRO A 516 -26.39 10.41 -0.05
C PRO A 516 -26.88 9.75 -1.32
N HIS A 517 -26.73 8.43 -1.38
CA HIS A 517 -26.88 7.67 -2.61
C HIS A 517 -28.06 6.70 -2.58
N GLY A 518 -28.52 6.28 -1.38
CA GLY A 518 -29.62 5.34 -1.21
C GLY A 518 -29.39 3.95 -1.83
N LEU A 519 -28.12 3.52 -1.99
CA LEU A 519 -27.79 2.23 -2.57
C LEU A 519 -28.06 1.09 -1.59
N ASP A 520 -28.50 -0.06 -2.13
CA ASP A 520 -28.61 -1.31 -1.39
C ASP A 520 -27.52 -2.29 -1.86
N PHE A 521 -26.46 -2.41 -1.06
CA PHE A 521 -25.32 -3.28 -1.35
C PHE A 521 -25.63 -4.77 -1.17
N GLN A 522 -26.79 -5.16 -0.63
CA GLN A 522 -27.22 -6.56 -0.63
C GLN A 522 -27.36 -7.07 -2.07
N HIS A 523 -27.82 -6.22 -3.00
CA HIS A 523 -27.88 -6.56 -4.42
C HIS A 523 -26.50 -6.78 -5.04
N THR A 524 -25.50 -5.97 -4.64
CA THR A 524 -24.10 -6.17 -5.04
C THR A 524 -23.56 -7.50 -4.52
N ALA A 525 -23.79 -7.82 -3.23
CA ALA A 525 -23.38 -9.09 -2.65
C ALA A 525 -24.03 -10.29 -3.38
N ALA A 526 -25.33 -10.19 -3.67
CA ALA A 526 -26.07 -11.22 -4.41
C ALA A 526 -25.55 -11.42 -5.83
N MET A 527 -25.24 -10.33 -6.56
CA MET A 527 -24.67 -10.37 -7.91
C MET A 527 -23.35 -11.17 -7.95
N HIS A 528 -22.54 -11.08 -6.89
CA HIS A 528 -21.25 -11.74 -6.78
C HIS A 528 -21.28 -13.05 -5.95
N ASN A 529 -22.48 -13.51 -5.53
CA ASN A 529 -22.67 -14.71 -4.69
C ASN A 529 -21.85 -14.69 -3.39
N LEU A 530 -21.83 -13.54 -2.72
CA LEU A 530 -21.10 -13.33 -1.47
C LEU A 530 -21.96 -13.64 -0.25
N GLY A 531 -21.32 -14.00 0.87
CA GLY A 531 -22.00 -13.94 2.17
C GLY A 531 -22.40 -12.50 2.49
N TRP A 532 -23.56 -12.29 3.10
CA TRP A 532 -24.06 -10.98 3.48
C TRP A 532 -24.64 -11.05 4.89
N SER A 533 -24.20 -10.14 5.76
CA SER A 533 -24.79 -9.88 7.06
C SER A 533 -24.93 -8.38 7.25
N GLU A 534 -26.07 -7.94 7.78
CA GLU A 534 -26.29 -6.57 8.24
C GLU A 534 -26.35 -6.59 9.76
N LEU A 535 -25.57 -5.70 10.39
CA LEU A 535 -25.39 -5.73 11.83
C LEU A 535 -25.14 -4.33 12.41
N GLU A 536 -25.55 -4.17 13.66
CA GLU A 536 -25.20 -3.03 14.49
C GLU A 536 -23.74 -3.15 14.97
N ILE A 537 -23.06 -2.01 15.17
CA ILE A 537 -21.62 -1.96 15.56
C ILE A 537 -21.28 -2.93 16.71
N GLY A 538 -22.16 -3.04 17.72
CA GLY A 538 -21.93 -3.90 18.89
C GLY A 538 -21.86 -5.40 18.61
N ALA A 539 -22.42 -5.87 17.48
CA ALA A 539 -22.39 -7.28 17.09
C ALA A 539 -21.17 -7.64 16.20
N LEU A 540 -20.37 -6.65 15.80
CA LEU A 540 -19.30 -6.82 14.81
C LEU A 540 -18.27 -7.87 15.21
N GLY A 541 -17.85 -7.91 16.48
CA GLY A 541 -16.81 -8.83 16.94
C GLY A 541 -17.17 -10.30 16.74
N SER A 542 -18.40 -10.70 17.09
CA SER A 542 -18.86 -12.09 16.91
C SER A 542 -19.09 -12.45 15.44
N GLU A 543 -19.69 -11.53 14.67
CA GLU A 543 -19.97 -11.76 13.24
C GLU A 543 -18.69 -11.82 12.41
N LEU A 544 -17.69 -10.99 12.75
CA LEU A 544 -16.37 -11.03 12.11
C LEU A 544 -15.68 -12.38 12.31
N ASN A 545 -15.69 -12.92 13.53
CA ASN A 545 -15.10 -14.22 13.81
C ASN A 545 -15.79 -15.34 13.00
N ALA A 546 -17.12 -15.35 12.98
CA ALA A 546 -17.88 -16.32 12.19
C ALA A 546 -17.60 -16.21 10.68
N ALA A 547 -17.48 -14.98 10.17
CA ALA A 547 -17.14 -14.73 8.78
C ALA A 547 -15.74 -15.23 8.42
N LEU A 548 -14.74 -14.99 9.28
CA LEU A 548 -13.37 -15.48 9.10
C LEU A 548 -13.30 -17.01 9.12
N GLU A 549 -14.01 -17.65 10.06
CA GLU A 549 -14.09 -19.11 10.16
C GLU A 549 -14.75 -19.77 8.94
N SER A 550 -15.65 -19.05 8.25
CA SER A 550 -16.31 -19.56 7.05
C SER A 550 -15.33 -19.80 5.88
N GLY A 551 -14.18 -19.11 5.87
CA GLY A 551 -13.20 -19.18 4.79
C GLY A 551 -13.71 -18.66 3.43
N ARG A 552 -14.82 -17.91 3.42
CA ARG A 552 -15.46 -17.38 2.21
C ARG A 552 -15.43 -15.86 2.20
N THR A 553 -15.44 -15.29 1.00
CA THR A 553 -15.66 -13.86 0.83
C THR A 553 -17.08 -13.48 1.25
N SER A 554 -17.18 -12.48 2.12
CA SER A 554 -18.45 -11.97 2.65
C SER A 554 -18.39 -10.47 2.86
N ILE A 555 -19.57 -9.85 2.95
CA ILE A 555 -19.74 -8.45 3.34
C ILE A 555 -20.54 -8.42 4.64
N LEU A 556 -19.93 -7.80 5.65
CA LEU A 556 -20.52 -7.44 6.92
C LEU A 556 -20.84 -5.95 6.87
N ARG A 557 -22.10 -5.59 6.61
CA ARG A 557 -22.56 -4.20 6.58
C ARG A 557 -22.79 -3.72 8.01
N VAL A 558 -22.09 -2.65 8.36
CA VAL A 558 -22.26 -1.89 9.59
C VAL A 558 -22.89 -0.57 9.22
N THR A 559 -24.17 -0.40 9.55
CA THR A 559 -24.88 0.86 9.33
C THR A 559 -24.46 1.86 10.40
N SER A 560 -24.22 3.12 10.01
CA SER A 560 -23.95 4.19 10.97
C SER A 560 -24.51 5.53 10.49
N ASP A 561 -24.58 6.50 11.41
CA ASP A 561 -25.11 7.83 11.14
C ASP A 561 -23.99 8.88 11.20
N ARG A 562 -23.87 9.69 10.15
CA ARG A 562 -22.75 10.65 9.98
C ARG A 562 -22.76 11.77 11.01
N GLU A 563 -23.93 12.20 11.48
CA GLU A 563 -24.06 13.24 12.49
C GLU A 563 -23.69 12.69 13.87
N ILE A 564 -24.17 11.48 14.20
CA ILE A 564 -23.75 10.75 15.39
C ILE A 564 -22.25 10.52 15.35
N ASN A 565 -21.70 10.07 14.23
CA ASN A 565 -20.26 9.83 14.09
C ASN A 565 -19.46 11.11 14.36
N LYS A 566 -19.81 12.24 13.74
CA LYS A 566 -19.13 13.52 13.98
C LYS A 566 -19.19 13.91 15.46
N ARG A 567 -20.39 13.93 16.03
CA ARG A 567 -20.64 14.33 17.41
C ARG A 567 -19.87 13.45 18.39
N ARG A 568 -19.92 12.14 18.23
CA ARG A 568 -19.23 11.18 19.12
C ARG A 568 -17.71 11.28 19.00
N HIS A 569 -17.17 11.48 17.80
CA HIS A 569 -15.73 11.73 17.64
C HIS A 569 -15.28 13.01 18.36
N GLU A 570 -16.06 14.08 18.32
CA GLU A 570 -15.79 15.33 19.05
C GLU A 570 -15.90 15.11 20.57
N GLU A 571 -17.00 14.52 21.04
CA GLU A 571 -17.23 14.23 22.46
C GLU A 571 -16.12 13.35 23.07
N VAL A 572 -15.69 12.29 22.37
CA VAL A 572 -14.61 11.41 22.83
C VAL A 572 -13.26 12.11 22.78
N ALA A 573 -12.96 12.89 21.73
CA ALA A 573 -11.72 13.63 21.64
C ALA A 573 -11.59 14.68 22.76
N ASP A 574 -12.66 15.42 23.05
CA ASP A 574 -12.71 16.42 24.12
C ASP A 574 -12.57 15.76 25.50
N ALA A 575 -13.26 14.64 25.73
CA ALA A 575 -13.15 13.89 26.98
C ALA A 575 -11.73 13.32 27.17
N VAL A 576 -11.10 12.79 26.12
CA VAL A 576 -9.71 12.34 26.13
C VAL A 576 -8.77 13.51 26.43
N ALA A 577 -8.91 14.64 25.75
CA ALA A 577 -8.08 15.81 25.98
C ALA A 577 -8.20 16.31 27.42
N GLN A 578 -9.42 16.42 27.95
CA GLN A 578 -9.64 16.85 29.33
C GLN A 578 -9.01 15.89 30.34
N ASN A 579 -9.21 14.58 30.18
CA ASN A 579 -8.65 13.59 31.12
C ASN A 579 -7.12 13.54 31.06
N VAL A 580 -6.54 13.69 29.86
CA VAL A 580 -5.08 13.80 29.69
C VAL A 580 -4.56 15.07 30.36
N LEU A 581 -5.21 16.22 30.16
CA LEU A 581 -4.81 17.48 30.81
C LEU A 581 -4.82 17.37 32.33
N ASP A 582 -5.84 16.76 32.92
CA ASP A 582 -5.93 16.58 34.36
C ASP A 582 -4.89 15.60 34.90
N THR A 583 -4.42 14.67 34.06
CA THR A 583 -3.36 13.72 34.42
C THR A 583 -1.94 14.30 34.27
N LEU A 584 -1.74 15.23 33.34
CA LEU A 584 -0.42 15.83 33.06
C LEU A 584 -0.13 17.12 33.85
N ARG A 585 -1.11 17.64 34.59
CA ARG A 585 -0.96 18.73 35.58
C ARG A 585 -0.35 18.19 36.88
#